data_AF-A0A534WWA1-F1
#
_entry.id   AF-A0A534WWA1-F1
#
_cell.length_a   1.000
_cell.length_b   1.000
_cell.length_c   1.000
_cell.angle_alpha   90.00
_cell.angle_beta   90.00
_cell.angle_gamma   90.00
#
_symmetry.space_group_name_H-M   'P 1'
#
loop_
_entity.id
_entity.type
_entity.pdbx_description
1 polymer ?
#
loop_
_entity_poly.entity_id
_entity_poly.type
_entity_poly.pdbx_seq_one_letter_code
_entity_poly.pdbx_strand_id
1 'polypeptide(L)'
;MSNLGELQKKQAEAASFAQRMAEEKDPDRLKAMAEQLQVRCAELGRMAKGLEAALAPAGGGAETRVLLTAEQQKRIADQTGVGVEVVTLRDTSGRAWSKSMGSVEPREIEAMAARQAAVSRLKAETRTRVEKIIQELEKLAIPELADTIADLRRGIF
;
A
#
# COMPACT_ATOMS: atom_id res chain seq x y z
N MET A 1 -9.89 1.51 15.44
CA MET A 1 -9.11 0.41 14.84
C MET A 1 -9.62 0.06 13.44
N SER A 2 -9.92 1.07 12.64
CA SER A 2 -10.11 0.94 11.19
C SER A 2 -8.75 1.20 10.57
N ASN A 3 -8.27 0.40 9.62
CA ASN A 3 -7.33 0.88 8.60
C ASN A 3 -6.95 -0.20 7.57
N LEU A 4 -6.65 -1.45 7.97
CA LEU A 4 -6.17 -2.46 7.00
C LEU A 4 -7.31 -3.26 6.35
N GLY A 5 -8.23 -3.81 7.15
CA GLY A 5 -9.33 -4.65 6.64
C GLY A 5 -10.33 -3.89 5.77
N GLU A 6 -10.68 -2.65 6.16
CA GLU A 6 -11.53 -1.77 5.34
C GLU A 6 -10.86 -1.40 4.01
N LEU A 7 -9.54 -1.19 4.02
CA LEU A 7 -8.79 -0.89 2.81
C LEU A 7 -8.71 -2.10 1.89
N GLN A 8 -8.44 -3.30 2.42
CA GLN A 8 -8.47 -4.54 1.65
C GLN A 8 -9.85 -4.79 1.01
N LYS A 9 -10.93 -4.51 1.75
CA LYS A 9 -12.30 -4.58 1.25
C LYS A 9 -12.54 -3.58 0.10
N LYS A 10 -12.18 -2.31 0.29
CA LYS A 10 -12.30 -1.28 -0.77
C LYS A 10 -11.46 -1.59 -2.01
N GLN A 11 -10.29 -2.21 -1.84
CA GLN A 11 -9.49 -2.67 -2.97
C GLN A 11 -10.15 -3.84 -3.72
N ALA A 12 -10.76 -4.79 -3.02
CA ALA A 12 -11.51 -5.87 -3.65
C ALA A 12 -12.72 -5.33 -4.42
N GLU A 13 -13.45 -4.38 -3.82
CA GLU A 13 -14.57 -3.70 -4.47
C GLU A 13 -14.13 -2.94 -5.73
N ALA A 14 -13.00 -2.23 -5.69
CA ALA A 14 -12.46 -1.53 -6.85
C ALA A 14 -12.03 -2.51 -7.97
N ALA A 15 -11.45 -3.66 -7.61
CA ALA A 15 -11.08 -4.69 -8.58
C ALA A 15 -12.31 -5.32 -9.25
N SER A 16 -13.34 -5.68 -8.47
CA SER A 16 -14.61 -6.17 -9.02
C SER A 16 -15.31 -5.12 -9.89
N PHE A 17 -15.19 -3.84 -9.52
CA PHE A 17 -15.74 -2.75 -10.33
C PHE A 17 -15.02 -2.60 -11.67
N ALA A 18 -13.69 -2.68 -11.68
CA ALA A 18 -12.90 -2.65 -12.91
C ALA A 18 -13.18 -3.86 -13.84
N GLN A 19 -13.37 -5.06 -13.27
CA GLN A 19 -13.82 -6.21 -14.06
C GLN A 19 -15.16 -5.97 -14.75
N ARG A 20 -16.12 -5.35 -14.05
CA ARG A 20 -17.42 -4.99 -14.64
C ARG A 20 -17.28 -3.93 -15.74
N MET A 21 -16.32 -3.01 -15.62
CA MET A 21 -16.02 -2.06 -16.70
C MET A 21 -15.51 -2.77 -17.95
N ALA A 22 -14.66 -3.79 -17.81
CA ALA A 22 -14.16 -4.54 -18.96
C ALA A 22 -15.27 -5.30 -19.72
N GLU A 23 -16.39 -5.59 -19.06
CA GLU A 23 -17.57 -6.24 -19.64
C GLU A 23 -18.60 -5.24 -20.20
N GLU A 24 -18.52 -3.97 -19.82
CA GLU A 24 -19.43 -2.90 -20.28
C GLU A 24 -19.05 -2.45 -21.68
N LYS A 25 -20.06 -2.26 -22.54
CA LYS A 25 -19.90 -1.93 -23.97
C LYS A 25 -20.49 -0.57 -24.32
N ASP A 26 -21.28 0.02 -23.43
CA ASP A 26 -21.84 1.36 -23.58
C ASP A 26 -20.77 2.42 -23.21
N PRO A 27 -20.33 3.26 -24.17
CA PRO A 27 -19.31 4.28 -23.94
C PRO A 27 -19.68 5.31 -22.86
N ASP A 28 -20.96 5.72 -22.78
CA ASP A 28 -21.39 6.72 -21.80
C ASP A 28 -21.39 6.13 -20.38
N ARG A 29 -21.74 4.85 -20.26
CA ARG A 29 -21.63 4.11 -19.00
C ARG A 29 -20.18 3.87 -18.62
N LEU A 30 -19.32 3.50 -19.56
CA LEU A 30 -17.88 3.34 -19.30
C LEU A 30 -17.26 4.62 -18.77
N LYS A 31 -17.65 5.78 -19.32
CA LYS A 31 -17.19 7.08 -18.84
C LYS A 31 -17.63 7.35 -17.39
N ALA A 32 -18.91 7.14 -17.08
CA ALA A 32 -19.42 7.29 -15.72
C ALA A 32 -18.78 6.31 -14.72
N MET A 33 -18.50 5.07 -15.17
CA MET A 33 -17.80 4.08 -14.36
C MET A 33 -16.34 4.49 -14.14
N ALA A 34 -15.65 5.01 -15.15
CA ALA A 34 -14.28 5.49 -15.01
C ALA A 34 -14.15 6.62 -13.99
N GLU A 35 -15.08 7.59 -13.99
CA GLU A 35 -15.15 8.64 -12.97
C GLU A 35 -15.32 8.05 -11.55
N GLN A 36 -16.22 7.08 -11.38
CA GLN A 36 -16.40 6.38 -10.10
C GLN A 36 -15.15 5.60 -9.68
N LEU A 37 -14.45 5.00 -10.63
CA LEU A 37 -13.21 4.27 -10.36
C LEU A 37 -12.10 5.22 -9.94
N GLN A 38 -12.00 6.41 -10.55
CA GLN A 38 -11.05 7.45 -10.17
C GLN A 38 -11.28 7.90 -8.71
N VAL A 39 -12.54 8.12 -8.33
CA VAL A 39 -12.90 8.46 -6.93
C VAL A 39 -12.48 7.35 -5.96
N ARG A 40 -12.75 6.08 -6.31
CA ARG A 40 -12.35 4.91 -5.49
C ARG A 40 -10.82 4.79 -5.38
N CYS A 41 -10.09 4.97 -6.47
CA CYS A 41 -8.63 4.95 -6.48
C CYS A 41 -8.04 6.11 -5.66
N ALA A 42 -8.62 7.31 -5.77
CA ALA A 42 -8.20 8.46 -4.97
C ALA A 42 -8.47 8.26 -3.47
N GLU A 43 -9.58 7.61 -3.11
CA GLU A 43 -9.88 7.22 -1.73
C GLU A 43 -8.88 6.18 -1.22
N LEU A 44 -8.58 5.14 -2.00
CA LEU A 44 -7.57 4.15 -1.66
C LEU A 44 -6.19 4.78 -1.48
N GLY A 45 -5.80 5.71 -2.35
CA GLY A 45 -4.56 6.47 -2.23
C GLY A 45 -4.52 7.34 -0.96
N ARG A 46 -5.64 7.99 -0.60
CA ARG A 46 -5.75 8.76 0.65
C ARG A 46 -5.63 7.86 1.89
N MET A 47 -6.30 6.71 1.89
CA MET A 47 -6.23 5.77 2.99
C MET A 47 -4.83 5.14 3.12
N ALA A 48 -4.17 4.82 1.99
CA ALA A 48 -2.79 4.35 1.98
C ALA A 48 -1.82 5.42 2.53
N LYS A 49 -1.98 6.69 2.13
CA LYS A 49 -1.23 7.82 2.68
C LYS A 49 -1.51 8.05 4.17
N GLY A 50 -2.76 7.87 4.61
CA GLY A 50 -3.13 7.97 6.02
C GLY A 50 -2.50 6.87 6.88
N LEU A 51 -2.45 5.64 6.35
CA LEU A 51 -1.71 4.53 6.93
C LEU A 51 -0.21 4.83 7.01
N GLU A 52 0.37 5.33 5.92
CA GLU A 52 1.77 5.74 5.89
C GLU A 52 2.06 6.84 6.89
N ALA A 53 1.23 7.88 6.99
CA ALA A 53 1.40 8.96 7.95
C ALA A 53 1.23 8.48 9.41
N ALA A 54 0.32 7.53 9.67
CA ALA A 54 0.14 6.93 10.99
C ALA A 54 1.34 6.06 11.42
N LEU A 55 2.12 5.59 10.44
CA LEU A 55 3.31 4.78 10.65
C LEU A 55 4.61 5.56 10.49
N ALA A 56 4.53 6.74 9.87
CA ALA A 56 5.62 7.67 9.76
C ALA A 56 5.94 8.16 11.18
N PRO A 57 7.18 7.98 11.65
CA PRO A 57 7.59 8.50 12.94
C PRO A 57 7.43 10.04 12.94
N ALA A 58 6.80 10.56 13.98
CA ALA A 58 6.68 12.00 14.19
C ALA A 58 8.07 12.59 14.55
N GLY A 59 8.88 12.88 13.54
CA GLY A 59 10.15 13.59 13.69
C GLY A 59 11.31 13.03 12.86
N GLY A 60 12.28 13.91 12.57
CA GLY A 60 13.55 13.60 11.88
C GLY A 60 14.60 13.00 12.82
N GLY A 61 14.27 11.90 13.50
CA GLY A 61 15.20 11.18 14.38
C GLY A 61 16.22 10.33 13.63
N ALA A 62 17.28 9.89 14.32
CA ALA A 62 18.28 8.99 13.77
C ALA A 62 17.66 7.66 13.35
N GLU A 63 18.13 7.10 12.23
CA GLU A 63 17.69 5.82 11.71
C GLU A 63 18.66 4.72 12.10
N THR A 64 18.13 3.62 12.62
CA THR A 64 18.84 2.39 12.94
C THR A 64 18.31 1.29 12.04
N ARG A 65 19.17 0.71 11.21
CA ARG A 65 18.82 -0.44 10.37
C ARG A 65 19.18 -1.72 11.08
N VAL A 66 18.22 -2.61 11.23
CA VAL A 66 18.41 -3.91 11.87
C VAL A 66 18.20 -5.00 10.84
N LEU A 67 19.22 -5.82 10.63
CA LEU A 67 19.12 -7.03 9.81
C LEU A 67 18.37 -8.10 10.61
N LEU A 68 17.30 -8.65 10.02
CA LEU A 68 16.52 -9.71 10.63
C LEU A 68 17.21 -11.06 10.40
N THR A 69 17.14 -11.95 11.40
CA THR A 69 17.62 -13.32 11.24
C THR A 69 16.72 -14.11 10.29
N ALA A 70 17.24 -15.18 9.69
CA ALA A 70 16.47 -16.01 8.76
C ALA A 70 15.14 -16.53 9.35
N GLU A 71 15.14 -16.86 10.65
CA GLU A 71 13.90 -17.28 11.34
C GLU A 71 12.89 -16.13 11.50
N GLN A 72 13.37 -14.92 11.79
CA GLN A 72 12.52 -13.73 11.89
C GLN A 72 11.91 -13.37 10.54
N GLN A 73 12.73 -13.41 9.49
CA GLN A 73 12.28 -13.21 8.11
C GLN A 73 11.19 -14.21 7.73
N LYS A 74 11.38 -15.49 8.08
CA LYS A 74 10.38 -16.54 7.84
C LYS A 74 9.08 -16.27 8.60
N ARG A 75 9.14 -15.96 9.89
CA ARG A 75 7.94 -15.63 10.69
C ARG A 75 7.18 -14.43 10.13
N ILE A 76 7.89 -13.39 9.71
CA ILE A 76 7.30 -12.20 9.11
C ILE A 76 6.71 -12.51 7.74
N ALA A 77 7.39 -13.29 6.91
CA ALA A 77 6.88 -13.72 5.62
C ALA A 77 5.63 -14.60 5.77
N ASP A 78 5.59 -15.50 6.75
CA ASP A 78 4.42 -16.33 7.03
C ASP A 78 3.21 -15.48 7.48
N GLN A 79 3.44 -14.44 8.29
CA GLN A 79 2.38 -13.55 8.78
C GLN A 79 1.92 -12.52 7.75
N THR A 80 2.86 -11.96 6.99
CA THR A 80 2.61 -10.79 6.16
C THR A 80 2.69 -11.09 4.69
N GLY A 81 3.18 -12.24 4.25
CA GLY A 81 3.38 -12.60 2.85
C GLY A 81 4.53 -11.88 2.15
N VAL A 82 5.33 -11.09 2.88
CA VAL A 82 6.50 -10.36 2.34
C VAL A 82 7.74 -10.67 3.17
N GLY A 83 8.81 -11.07 2.48
CA GLY A 83 10.14 -11.19 3.08
C GLY A 83 10.73 -9.81 3.34
N VAL A 84 11.03 -9.51 4.59
CA VAL A 84 11.72 -8.28 5.00
C VAL A 84 13.07 -8.65 5.59
N GLU A 85 14.14 -8.27 4.91
CA GLU A 85 15.50 -8.56 5.37
C GLU A 85 15.99 -7.53 6.38
N VAL A 86 15.61 -6.26 6.19
CA VAL A 86 16.05 -5.13 7.00
C VAL A 86 14.84 -4.34 7.48
N VAL A 87 14.76 -4.14 8.80
CA VAL A 87 13.80 -3.21 9.40
C VAL A 87 14.50 -1.89 9.72
N THR A 88 13.87 -0.78 9.38
CA THR A 88 14.40 0.57 9.68
C THR A 88 13.67 1.13 10.89
N LEU A 89 14.35 1.20 12.03
CA LEU A 89 13.83 1.78 13.27
C LEU A 89 14.28 3.22 13.36
N ARG A 90 13.36 4.16 13.54
CA ARG A 90 13.69 5.59 13.62
C ARG A 90 13.38 6.12 15.00
N ASP A 91 14.29 6.91 15.54
CA ASP A 91 14.08 7.62 16.80
C ASP A 91 12.83 8.51 16.73
N THR A 92 12.10 8.55 17.83
CA THR A 92 10.92 9.38 18.06
C THR A 92 11.06 10.08 19.42
N SER A 93 10.23 11.10 19.67
CA SER A 93 10.21 11.80 20.96
C SER A 93 9.94 10.86 22.15
N GLY A 94 9.20 9.77 21.94
CA GLY A 94 8.91 8.77 22.97
C GLY A 94 9.87 7.57 22.98
N ARG A 95 10.75 7.41 21.99
CA ARG A 95 11.63 6.24 21.88
C ARG A 95 12.87 6.49 21.03
N ALA A 96 14.05 6.43 21.64
CA ALA A 96 15.35 6.56 20.98
C ALA A 96 15.96 5.17 20.71
N TRP A 97 15.53 4.54 19.62
CA TRP A 97 16.05 3.23 19.18
C TRP A 97 17.56 3.23 19.06
N SER A 98 18.15 4.29 18.52
CA SER A 98 19.60 4.45 18.36
C SER A 98 20.39 4.30 19.67
N LYS A 99 19.76 4.61 20.81
CA LYS A 99 20.37 4.55 22.14
C LYS A 99 19.96 3.32 22.94
N SER A 100 18.83 2.69 22.61
CA SER A 100 18.26 1.58 23.38
C SER A 100 18.49 0.20 22.76
N MET A 101 19.06 0.11 21.56
CA MET A 101 19.22 -1.17 20.82
C MET A 101 19.79 -2.33 21.65
N GLY A 102 20.73 -2.07 22.55
CA GLY A 102 21.32 -3.12 23.41
C GLY A 102 20.36 -3.74 24.43
N SER A 103 19.17 -3.16 24.61
CA SER A 103 18.14 -3.59 25.55
C SER A 103 16.79 -3.90 24.89
N VAL A 104 16.70 -3.78 23.56
CA VAL A 104 15.46 -4.03 22.81
C VAL A 104 15.25 -5.54 22.68
N GLU A 105 14.04 -6.00 23.03
CA GLU A 105 13.68 -7.40 22.84
C GLU A 105 13.51 -7.75 21.36
N PRO A 106 13.99 -8.93 20.91
CA PRO A 106 13.84 -9.38 19.53
C PRO A 106 12.37 -9.40 19.04
N ARG A 107 11.42 -9.71 19.93
CA ARG A 107 9.98 -9.70 19.60
C ARG A 107 9.47 -8.33 19.19
N GLU A 108 10.05 -7.28 19.74
CA GLU A 108 9.65 -5.91 19.44
C GLU A 108 10.16 -5.45 18.07
N ILE A 109 11.37 -5.88 17.71
CA ILE A 109 11.94 -5.73 16.37
C ILE A 109 11.09 -6.49 15.36
N GLU A 110 10.67 -7.73 15.67
CA GLU A 110 9.76 -8.52 14.84
C GLU A 110 8.41 -7.83 14.64
N ALA A 111 7.82 -7.26 15.69
CA ALA A 111 6.54 -6.54 15.59
C ALA A 111 6.66 -5.30 14.68
N MET A 112 7.76 -4.55 14.77
CA MET A 112 8.02 -3.41 13.89
C MET A 112 8.26 -3.84 12.45
N ALA A 113 9.02 -4.91 12.26
CA ALA A 113 9.29 -5.48 10.95
C ALA A 113 8.01 -6.02 10.29
N ALA A 114 7.15 -6.72 11.03
CA ALA A 114 5.85 -7.17 10.54
C ALA A 114 4.95 -6.00 10.14
N ARG A 115 4.97 -4.89 10.89
CA ARG A 115 4.22 -3.67 10.51
C ARG A 115 4.77 -3.04 9.23
N GLN A 116 6.08 -2.90 9.10
CA GLN A 116 6.71 -2.38 7.87
C GLN A 116 6.47 -3.30 6.67
N ALA A 117 6.56 -4.61 6.88
CA ALA A 117 6.28 -5.64 5.87
C ALA A 117 4.83 -5.54 5.37
N ALA A 118 3.86 -5.45 6.29
CA ALA A 118 2.45 -5.32 5.95
C ALA A 118 2.17 -4.05 5.12
N VAL A 119 2.88 -2.97 5.39
CA VAL A 119 2.70 -1.68 4.69
C VAL A 119 3.40 -1.67 3.35
N SER A 120 4.59 -2.25 3.27
CA SER A 120 5.30 -2.45 2.01
C SER A 120 4.50 -3.36 1.08
N ARG A 121 3.99 -4.48 1.61
CA ARG A 121 3.04 -5.35 0.90
C ARG A 121 1.84 -4.57 0.41
N LEU A 122 1.24 -3.77 1.27
CA LEU A 122 0.06 -3.01 0.92
C LEU A 122 0.32 -2.04 -0.23
N LYS A 123 1.46 -1.32 -0.20
CA LYS A 123 1.89 -0.46 -1.31
C LYS A 123 2.10 -1.25 -2.59
N ALA A 124 2.80 -2.38 -2.52
CA ALA A 124 3.06 -3.25 -3.66
C ALA A 124 1.76 -3.80 -4.26
N GLU A 125 0.86 -4.34 -3.43
CA GLU A 125 -0.44 -4.84 -3.88
C GLU A 125 -1.31 -3.73 -4.47
N THR A 126 -1.35 -2.56 -3.83
CA THR A 126 -2.10 -1.41 -4.36
C THR A 126 -1.56 -1.03 -5.73
N ARG A 127 -0.24 -0.91 -5.87
CA ARG A 127 0.42 -0.61 -7.15
C ARG A 127 0.09 -1.64 -8.22
N THR A 128 0.28 -2.93 -7.93
CA THR A 128 -0.02 -4.01 -8.89
C THR A 128 -1.50 -4.00 -9.30
N ARG A 129 -2.41 -3.73 -8.37
CA ARG A 129 -3.85 -3.65 -8.68
C ARG A 129 -4.18 -2.44 -9.55
N VAL A 130 -3.62 -1.27 -9.27
CA VAL A 130 -3.82 -0.06 -10.10
C VAL A 130 -3.19 -0.25 -11.49
N GLU A 131 -2.02 -0.87 -11.58
CA GLU A 131 -1.40 -1.21 -12.87
C GLU A 131 -2.28 -2.15 -13.70
N LYS A 132 -2.88 -3.18 -13.10
CA LYS A 132 -3.84 -4.06 -13.80
C LYS A 132 -5.06 -3.29 -14.30
N ILE A 133 -5.58 -2.37 -13.49
CA ILE A 133 -6.71 -1.52 -13.87
C ILE A 133 -6.33 -0.64 -15.08
N ILE A 134 -5.15 0.00 -15.04
CA ILE A 134 -4.65 0.80 -16.16
C ILE A 134 -4.58 -0.04 -17.43
N GLN A 135 -4.04 -1.27 -17.35
CA GLN A 135 -3.95 -2.15 -18.51
C GLN A 135 -5.31 -2.53 -19.08
N GLU A 136 -6.32 -2.81 -18.24
CA GLU A 136 -7.68 -3.08 -18.72
C GLU A 136 -8.32 -1.84 -19.35
N LEU A 137 -8.11 -0.64 -18.79
CA LEU A 137 -8.61 0.61 -19.37
C LEU A 137 -7.93 0.95 -20.71
N GLU A 138 -6.62 0.69 -20.83
CA GLU A 138 -5.87 0.90 -22.07
C GLU A 138 -6.36 -0.01 -23.21
N LYS A 139 -6.79 -1.25 -22.89
CA LYS A 139 -7.37 -2.17 -23.88
C LYS A 139 -8.68 -1.69 -24.47
N LEU A 140 -9.45 -0.86 -23.75
CA LEU A 140 -10.70 -0.30 -24.25
C LEU A 140 -10.46 0.72 -25.38
N ALA A 141 -9.24 1.26 -25.50
CA ALA A 141 -8.83 2.23 -26.52
C ALA A 141 -9.77 3.44 -26.64
N ILE A 142 -10.39 3.85 -25.52
CA ILE A 142 -11.31 4.99 -25.43
C ILE A 142 -10.50 6.27 -25.18
N PRO A 143 -10.47 7.23 -26.12
CA PRO A 143 -9.70 8.47 -25.98
C PRO A 143 -10.07 9.29 -24.74
N GLU A 144 -11.33 9.26 -24.35
CA GLU A 144 -11.88 9.99 -23.20
C GLU A 144 -11.36 9.47 -21.85
N LEU A 145 -10.76 8.28 -21.82
CA LEU A 145 -10.14 7.70 -20.63
C LEU A 145 -8.64 8.04 -20.49
N ALA A 146 -8.04 8.70 -21.50
CA ALA A 146 -6.60 8.97 -21.53
C ALA A 146 -6.13 9.81 -20.33
N ASP A 147 -6.88 10.86 -19.98
CA ASP A 147 -6.56 11.72 -18.83
C ASP A 147 -6.70 10.95 -17.50
N THR A 148 -7.73 10.11 -17.38
CA THR A 148 -7.94 9.26 -16.20
C THR A 148 -6.81 8.25 -16.03
N ILE A 149 -6.35 7.62 -17.12
CA ILE A 149 -5.21 6.70 -17.12
C ILE A 149 -3.92 7.44 -16.74
N ALA A 150 -3.72 8.67 -17.25
CA ALA A 150 -2.56 9.49 -16.92
C ALA A 150 -2.52 9.91 -15.45
N ASP A 151 -3.67 10.22 -14.85
CA ASP A 151 -3.78 10.56 -13.44
C ASP A 151 -3.57 9.35 -12.52
N LEU A 152 -4.13 8.19 -12.89
CA LEU A 152 -3.86 6.94 -12.18
C LEU A 152 -2.38 6.59 -12.20
N ARG A 153 -1.70 6.75 -13.35
CA ARG A 153 -0.24 6.56 -13.46
C ARG A 153 0.54 7.52 -12.55
N ARG A 154 0.16 8.79 -12.50
CA ARG A 154 0.81 9.79 -11.63
C ARG A 154 0.62 9.52 -10.13
N GLY A 155 -0.46 8.85 -9.73
CA GLY A 155 -0.73 8.53 -8.32
C GLY A 155 -0.01 7.28 -7.78
N ILE A 156 0.63 6.48 -8.64
CA ILE A 156 1.33 5.24 -8.27
C ILE A 156 2.81 5.47 -7.93
N PHE A 157 3.41 6.56 -8.44
CA PHE A 157 4.79 6.99 -8.20
C PHE A 157 4.85 8.13 -7.17
#